data_AF-A0A945NUD4-F1
#
_entry.id   AF-A0A945NUD4-F1
#
_cell.length_a   1.000
_cell.length_b   1.000
_cell.length_c   1.000
_cell.angle_alpha   90.00
_cell.angle_beta   90.00
_cell.angle_gamma   90.00
#
_symmetry.space_group_name_H-M   'P 1'
#
loop_
_entity.id
_entity.type
_entity.pdbx_description
1 polymer ?
#
loop_
_entity_poly.entity_id
_entity_poly.type
_entity_poly.pdbx_seq_one_letter_code
_entity_poly.pdbx_strand_id
1 'polypeptide(L)'
;MSSLSLSPTGVWHLVARFVTSLAPTPPPAEHEAWVDEHLLPGERALWVQLNNQDRRHSALVAQRFVVERPAASRAEIAGAILHDVGKIECRLGTFGRVIATIVGPRTTRFAAYHDHEAIGARMAVAAGSDPITAELIAGEGLAYEALKASDHA
;
A
#
# COMPACT_ATOMS: atom_id res chain seq x y z
N MET A 1 29.13 -21.33 5.54
CA MET A 1 28.07 -21.00 4.56
C MET A 1 26.98 -22.05 4.72
N SER A 2 26.02 -21.81 5.61
CA SER A 2 24.95 -22.77 5.88
C SER A 2 23.90 -22.64 4.78
N SER A 3 23.88 -23.63 3.87
CA SER A 3 22.79 -23.83 2.92
C SER A 3 21.52 -24.15 3.70
N LEU A 4 20.57 -23.21 3.72
CA LEU A 4 19.20 -23.50 4.16
C LEU A 4 18.61 -24.51 3.19
N SER A 5 18.60 -25.80 3.56
CA SER A 5 17.84 -26.80 2.83
C SER A 5 16.35 -26.56 3.09
N LEU A 6 15.68 -25.98 2.10
CA LEU A 6 14.23 -25.84 2.12
C LEU A 6 13.62 -27.21 1.90
N SER A 7 13.20 -27.88 2.98
CA SER A 7 12.37 -29.08 2.90
C SER A 7 11.09 -28.79 2.10
N PRO A 8 10.55 -29.72 1.31
CA PRO A 8 9.28 -29.57 0.60
C PRO A 8 8.12 -29.10 1.50
N THR A 9 8.16 -29.49 2.78
CA THR A 9 7.21 -29.04 3.80
C THR A 9 7.37 -27.57 4.20
N GLY A 10 8.60 -27.03 4.16
CA GLY A 10 8.88 -25.62 4.42
C GLY A 10 8.40 -24.72 3.28
N VAL A 11 8.63 -25.14 2.02
CA VAL A 11 8.10 -24.43 0.84
C VAL A 11 6.58 -24.48 0.81
N TRP A 12 5.98 -25.63 1.11
CA TRP A 12 4.51 -25.75 1.20
C TRP A 12 3.92 -24.90 2.33
N HIS A 13 4.57 -24.82 3.49
CA HIS A 13 4.13 -23.96 4.58
C HIS A 13 4.21 -22.46 4.22
N LEU A 14 5.26 -22.05 3.51
CA LEU A 14 5.38 -20.67 3.01
C LEU A 14 4.34 -20.37 1.93
N VAL A 15 4.08 -21.30 1.00
CA VAL A 15 3.02 -21.18 -0.01
C VAL A 15 1.64 -21.17 0.63
N ALA A 16 1.39 -22.01 1.64
CA ALA A 16 0.12 -22.03 2.37
C ALA A 16 -0.08 -20.74 3.18
N ARG A 17 0.94 -20.25 3.92
CA ARG A 17 0.92 -18.92 4.56
C ARG A 17 0.69 -17.81 3.56
N PHE A 18 1.31 -17.91 2.39
CA PHE A 18 1.16 -16.95 1.31
C PHE A 18 -0.28 -16.95 0.79
N VAL A 19 -0.87 -18.11 0.48
CA VAL A 19 -2.25 -18.22 0.00
C VAL A 19 -3.27 -17.84 1.08
N THR A 20 -3.03 -18.13 2.36
CA THR A 20 -3.91 -17.68 3.45
C THR A 20 -3.75 -16.19 3.74
N SER A 21 -2.59 -15.57 3.44
CA SER A 21 -2.43 -14.11 3.49
C SER A 21 -3.24 -13.37 2.42
N LEU A 22 -3.67 -14.08 1.36
CA LEU A 22 -4.58 -13.59 0.33
C LEU A 22 -6.05 -13.60 0.77
N ALA A 23 -6.34 -13.81 2.07
CA ALA A 23 -7.71 -13.88 2.57
C ALA A 23 -8.51 -12.65 2.09
N PRO A 24 -9.64 -12.86 1.39
CA PRO A 24 -10.46 -11.80 0.84
C PRO A 24 -11.29 -11.08 1.92
N THR A 25 -10.98 -11.27 3.20
CA THR A 25 -11.68 -10.62 4.30
C THR A 25 -11.53 -9.10 4.21
N PRO A 26 -12.60 -8.29 4.28
CA PRO A 26 -12.44 -6.83 4.35
C PRO A 26 -11.62 -6.40 5.59
N PRO A 27 -11.11 -5.16 5.63
CA PRO A 27 -10.57 -4.61 6.86
C PRO A 27 -11.56 -4.71 8.04
N PRO A 28 -11.08 -4.85 9.29
CA PRO A 28 -11.93 -4.71 10.46
C PRO A 28 -12.70 -3.39 10.42
N ALA A 29 -13.95 -3.39 10.89
CA ALA A 29 -14.80 -2.20 10.85
C ALA A 29 -14.19 -0.99 11.59
N GLU A 30 -13.43 -1.24 12.67
CA GLU A 30 -12.66 -0.23 13.39
C GLU A 30 -11.56 0.42 12.54
N HIS A 31 -10.88 -0.35 11.67
CA HIS A 31 -9.88 0.19 10.76
C HIS A 31 -10.54 1.00 9.63
N GLU A 32 -11.69 0.55 9.12
CA GLU A 32 -12.44 1.33 8.13
C GLU A 32 -12.95 2.66 8.72
N ALA A 33 -13.52 2.64 9.92
CA ALA A 33 -13.99 3.84 10.60
C ALA A 33 -12.85 4.84 10.85
N TRP A 34 -11.69 4.34 11.32
CA TRP A 34 -10.51 5.18 11.53
C TRP A 34 -9.99 5.80 10.22
N VAL A 35 -9.97 5.04 9.13
CA VAL A 35 -9.60 5.58 7.80
C VAL A 35 -10.59 6.67 7.36
N ASP A 36 -11.89 6.46 7.60
CA ASP A 36 -12.95 7.40 7.21
C ASP A 36 -12.87 8.75 7.91
N GLU A 37 -12.28 8.82 9.11
CA GLU A 37 -12.02 10.07 9.83
C GLU A 37 -10.96 10.95 9.14
N HIS A 38 -10.11 10.36 8.31
CA HIS A 38 -8.93 11.02 7.74
C HIS A 38 -9.02 11.28 6.24
N LEU A 39 -9.95 10.64 5.52
CA LEU A 39 -10.09 10.78 4.07
C LEU A 39 -11.19 11.75 3.67
N LEU A 40 -10.93 12.52 2.61
CA LEU A 40 -11.96 13.23 1.85
C LEU A 40 -12.84 12.25 1.07
N PRO A 41 -14.04 12.65 0.62
CA PRO A 41 -14.92 11.75 -0.16
C PRO A 41 -14.25 11.19 -1.42
N GLY A 42 -13.47 12.00 -2.14
CA GLY A 42 -12.73 11.56 -3.33
C GLY A 42 -11.60 10.58 -2.99
N GLU A 43 -10.84 10.88 -1.94
CA GLU A 43 -9.79 10.01 -1.39
C GLU A 43 -10.35 8.64 -0.97
N ARG A 44 -11.49 8.62 -0.27
CA ARG A 44 -12.18 7.39 0.14
C ARG A 44 -12.70 6.59 -1.07
N ALA A 45 -13.23 7.28 -2.08
CA ALA A 45 -13.66 6.64 -3.32
C ALA A 45 -12.51 5.96 -4.08
N LEU A 46 -11.27 6.45 -3.93
CA LEU A 46 -10.08 5.73 -4.40
C LEU A 46 -9.75 4.54 -3.50
N TRP A 47 -9.70 4.75 -2.18
CA TRP A 47 -9.27 3.71 -1.23
C TRP A 47 -10.14 2.46 -1.28
N VAL A 48 -11.47 2.56 -1.48
CA VAL A 48 -12.37 1.40 -1.63
C VAL A 48 -12.05 0.51 -2.84
N GLN A 49 -11.36 1.04 -3.85
CA GLN A 49 -11.02 0.29 -5.05
C GLN A 49 -9.79 -0.61 -4.85
N LEU A 50 -9.00 -0.37 -3.80
CA LEU A 50 -7.94 -1.29 -3.40
C LEU A 50 -8.55 -2.65 -3.00
N ASN A 51 -7.84 -3.73 -3.31
CA ASN A 51 -8.24 -5.04 -2.82
C ASN A 51 -8.13 -5.08 -1.28
N ASN A 52 -8.79 -6.05 -0.66
CA ASN A 52 -8.89 -6.08 0.80
C ASN A 52 -7.54 -6.26 1.51
N GLN A 53 -6.56 -6.90 0.86
CA GLN A 53 -5.21 -7.02 1.40
C GLN A 53 -4.53 -5.65 1.45
N ASP A 54 -4.57 -4.90 0.34
CA ASP A 54 -3.98 -3.57 0.25
C ASP A 54 -4.69 -2.57 1.17
N ARG A 55 -6.02 -2.67 1.33
CA ARG A 55 -6.77 -1.85 2.30
C ARG A 55 -6.36 -2.11 3.76
N ARG A 56 -6.21 -3.38 4.15
CA ARG A 56 -5.74 -3.73 5.50
C ARG A 56 -4.32 -3.25 5.75
N HIS A 57 -3.45 -3.45 4.76
CA HIS A 57 -2.05 -3.06 4.83
C HIS A 57 -1.92 -1.54 4.99
N SER A 58 -2.52 -0.77 4.08
CA SER A 58 -2.49 0.69 4.15
C SER A 58 -3.05 1.25 5.45
N ALA A 59 -4.16 0.72 5.97
CA ALA A 59 -4.71 1.14 7.27
C ALA A 59 -3.73 0.90 8.43
N LEU A 60 -3.09 -0.27 8.47
CA LEU A 60 -2.09 -0.59 9.50
C LEU A 60 -0.85 0.32 9.40
N VAL A 61 -0.35 0.55 8.18
CA VAL A 61 0.79 1.45 7.94
C VAL A 61 0.46 2.86 8.38
N ALA A 62 -0.74 3.37 8.07
CA ALA A 62 -1.17 4.69 8.50
C ALA A 62 -1.31 4.82 10.03
N GLN A 63 -1.79 3.79 10.72
CA GLN A 63 -1.83 3.78 12.19
C GLN A 63 -0.44 3.79 12.82
N ARG A 64 0.53 3.09 12.23
CA ARG A 64 1.94 3.15 12.66
C ARG A 64 2.55 4.52 12.35
N PHE A 65 2.20 5.08 11.20
CA PHE A 65 2.66 6.39 10.76
C PHE A 65 2.29 7.50 11.73
N VAL A 66 1.06 7.50 12.29
CA VAL A 66 0.69 8.50 13.31
C VAL A 66 1.40 8.30 14.64
N VAL A 67 1.92 7.10 14.93
CA VAL A 67 2.79 6.86 16.09
C VAL A 67 4.20 7.36 15.83
N GLU A 68 4.75 7.10 14.64
CA GLU A 68 6.08 7.56 14.22
C GLU A 68 6.13 9.08 14.04
N ARG A 69 5.03 9.68 13.57
CA ARG A 69 4.88 11.12 13.36
C ARG A 69 3.61 11.65 14.06
N PRO A 70 3.63 11.85 15.38
CA PRO A 70 2.45 12.29 16.16
C PRO A 70 1.90 13.66 15.75
N ALA A 71 2.72 14.50 15.13
CA ALA A 71 2.33 15.82 14.64
C ALA A 71 1.84 15.80 13.17
N ALA A 72 1.58 14.63 12.60
CA ALA A 72 1.11 14.51 11.22
C ALA A 72 -0.23 15.24 11.03
N SER A 73 -0.29 16.06 9.98
CA SER A 73 -1.51 16.68 9.49
C SER A 73 -2.45 15.65 8.87
N ARG A 74 -3.74 15.99 8.74
CA ARG A 74 -4.72 15.16 8.02
C ARG A 74 -4.23 14.78 6.61
N ALA A 75 -3.59 15.72 5.90
CA ALA A 75 -3.08 15.49 4.55
C ALA A 75 -1.95 14.46 4.52
N GLU A 76 -1.02 14.50 5.48
CA GLU A 76 0.03 13.48 5.62
C GLU A 76 -0.56 12.12 5.99
N ILE A 77 -1.55 12.07 6.88
CA ILE A 77 -2.24 10.81 7.24
C ILE A 77 -2.96 10.22 6.03
N ALA A 78 -3.68 11.05 5.26
CA ALA A 78 -4.32 10.62 4.02
C ALA A 78 -3.30 10.10 3.00
N GLY A 79 -2.12 10.74 2.90
CA GLY A 79 -1.03 10.27 2.04
C GLY A 79 -0.52 8.90 2.47
N ALA A 80 -0.36 8.65 3.77
CA ALA A 80 0.01 7.33 4.29
C ALA A 80 -1.06 6.26 4.01
N ILE A 81 -2.35 6.60 4.15
CA ILE A 81 -3.46 5.69 3.83
C ILE A 81 -3.49 5.37 2.31
N LEU A 82 -3.12 6.31 1.46
CA LEU A 82 -3.24 6.21 0.01
C LEU A 82 -1.92 5.90 -0.70
N HIS A 83 -0.80 5.69 0.01
CA HIS A 83 0.52 5.54 -0.61
C HIS A 83 0.58 4.46 -1.70
N ASP A 84 -0.27 3.44 -1.55
CA ASP A 84 -0.38 2.30 -2.45
C ASP A 84 -1.50 2.39 -3.49
N VAL A 85 -2.22 3.51 -3.58
CA VAL A 85 -3.46 3.62 -4.36
C VAL A 85 -3.25 3.45 -5.87
N GLY A 86 -2.05 3.77 -6.39
CA GLY A 86 -1.70 3.50 -7.78
C GLY A 86 -1.67 2.02 -8.16
N LYS A 87 -1.67 1.11 -7.17
CA LYS A 87 -1.76 -0.33 -7.39
C LYS A 87 -3.11 -0.77 -7.99
N ILE A 88 -4.14 0.08 -7.98
CA ILE A 88 -5.41 -0.13 -8.69
C ILE A 88 -5.18 -0.38 -10.18
N GLU A 89 -4.37 0.45 -10.82
CA GLU A 89 -4.10 0.40 -12.27
C GLU A 89 -3.20 -0.77 -12.68
N CYS A 90 -2.45 -1.32 -11.73
CA CYS A 90 -1.52 -2.40 -12.00
C CYS A 90 -2.23 -3.69 -12.46
N ARG A 91 -3.49 -3.92 -12.04
CA ARG A 91 -4.27 -5.16 -12.29
C ARG A 91 -3.46 -6.45 -12.07
N LEU A 92 -2.43 -6.39 -11.22
CA LEU A 92 -1.61 -7.53 -10.85
C LEU A 92 -2.20 -8.15 -9.59
N GLY A 93 -2.63 -9.41 -9.68
CA GLY A 93 -2.80 -10.24 -8.49
C GLY A 93 -1.45 -10.46 -7.80
N THR A 94 -1.45 -10.96 -6.57
CA THR A 94 -0.25 -11.06 -5.72
C THR A 94 0.91 -11.80 -6.41
N PHE A 95 0.63 -12.84 -7.19
CA PHE A 95 1.64 -13.56 -7.97
C PHE A 95 2.27 -12.70 -9.08
N GLY A 96 1.46 -11.85 -9.73
CA GLY A 96 1.94 -10.89 -10.72
C GLY A 96 2.86 -9.82 -10.11
N ARG A 97 2.59 -9.41 -8.86
CA ARG A 97 3.45 -8.46 -8.12
C ARG A 97 4.79 -9.08 -7.75
N VAL A 98 4.81 -10.32 -7.26
CA VAL A 98 6.06 -11.07 -6.98
C VAL A 98 6.93 -11.17 -8.23
N ILE A 99 6.33 -11.54 -9.37
CA ILE A 99 7.06 -11.59 -10.64
C ILE A 99 7.51 -10.18 -11.06
N ALA A 100 6.68 -9.14 -10.93
CA ALA A 100 7.06 -7.77 -11.27
C ALA A 100 8.27 -7.25 -10.46
N THR A 101 8.35 -7.62 -9.18
CA THR A 101 9.49 -7.28 -8.31
C THR A 101 10.79 -7.98 -8.76
N ILE A 102 10.71 -9.24 -9.20
CA ILE A 102 11.89 -10.03 -9.64
C ILE A 102 12.31 -9.63 -11.06
N VAL A 103 11.33 -9.39 -11.94
CA VAL A 103 11.53 -9.30 -13.38
C VAL A 103 11.62 -7.84 -13.84
N GLY A 104 11.30 -6.85 -13.00
CA GLY A 104 11.36 -5.44 -13.38
C GLY A 104 10.31 -5.05 -14.44
N PRO A 105 10.35 -3.82 -15.01
CA PRO A 105 9.31 -3.25 -15.86
C PRO A 105 9.31 -3.80 -17.30
N ARG A 106 9.29 -5.13 -17.47
CA ARG A 106 9.35 -5.80 -18.79
C ARG A 106 8.01 -5.85 -19.54
N THR A 107 6.91 -5.47 -18.88
CA THR A 107 5.58 -5.37 -19.48
C THR A 107 4.92 -4.06 -19.05
N THR A 108 3.90 -3.60 -19.78
CA THR A 108 3.13 -2.39 -19.42
C THR A 108 2.56 -2.45 -18.01
N ARG A 109 2.10 -3.64 -17.56
CA ARG A 109 1.60 -3.86 -16.19
C ARG A 109 2.70 -3.83 -15.13
N PHE A 110 3.90 -4.30 -15.46
CA PHE A 110 5.03 -4.25 -14.53
C PHE A 110 5.62 -2.84 -14.46
N ALA A 111 5.66 -2.11 -15.58
CA ALA A 111 6.02 -0.70 -15.59
C ALA A 111 5.06 0.14 -14.73
N ALA A 112 3.74 -0.07 -14.89
CA ALA A 112 2.74 0.58 -14.04
C ALA A 112 2.89 0.24 -12.55
N TYR A 113 3.35 -0.98 -12.23
CA TYR A 113 3.66 -1.37 -10.85
C TYR A 113 4.90 -0.66 -10.30
N HIS A 114 5.93 -0.43 -11.11
CA HIS A 114 7.08 0.38 -10.68
C HIS A 114 6.73 1.86 -10.57
N ASP A 115 5.80 2.35 -11.39
CA ASP A 115 5.30 3.75 -11.37
C ASP A 115 4.08 3.96 -10.45
N HIS A 116 3.75 3.02 -9.56
CA HIS A 116 2.51 3.09 -8.78
C HIS A 116 2.45 4.31 -7.86
N GLU A 117 3.58 4.79 -7.34
CA GLU A 117 3.67 6.03 -6.57
C GLU A 117 3.25 7.24 -7.43
N ALA A 118 3.83 7.40 -8.62
CA ALA A 118 3.49 8.49 -9.54
C ALA A 118 2.06 8.40 -10.09
N ILE A 119 1.56 7.18 -10.35
CA ILE A 119 0.17 6.95 -10.74
C ILE A 119 -0.77 7.32 -9.59
N GLY A 120 -0.47 6.85 -8.38
CA GLY A 120 -1.25 7.12 -7.18
C GLY A 120 -1.36 8.61 -6.89
N ALA A 121 -0.25 9.35 -6.99
CA ALA A 121 -0.22 10.79 -6.80
C ALA A 121 -1.14 11.52 -7.80
N ARG A 122 -1.11 11.14 -9.09
CA ARG A 122 -2.01 11.71 -10.10
C ARG A 122 -3.48 11.39 -9.82
N MET A 123 -3.78 10.17 -9.37
CA MET A 123 -5.14 9.77 -8.97
C MET A 123 -5.61 10.61 -7.78
N ALA A 124 -4.77 10.81 -6.78
CA ALA A 124 -5.07 11.62 -5.60
C ALA A 124 -5.37 13.08 -5.97
N VAL A 125 -4.55 13.71 -6.84
CA VAL A 125 -4.81 15.06 -7.37
C VAL A 125 -6.16 15.12 -8.09
N ALA A 126 -6.45 14.15 -8.97
CA ALA A 126 -7.73 14.09 -9.69
C ALA A 126 -8.94 13.90 -8.75
N ALA A 127 -8.73 13.25 -7.60
CA ALA A 127 -9.74 13.08 -6.56
C ALA A 127 -9.88 14.28 -5.62
N GLY A 128 -9.13 15.37 -5.85
CA GLY A 128 -9.19 16.60 -5.04
C GLY A 128 -8.38 16.54 -3.75
N SER A 129 -7.36 15.69 -3.69
CA SER A 129 -6.47 15.60 -2.52
C SER A 129 -5.61 16.85 -2.36
N ASP A 130 -5.15 17.08 -1.13
CA ASP A 130 -4.17 18.12 -0.82
C ASP A 130 -2.83 17.85 -1.54
N PRO A 131 -2.08 18.87 -1.97
CA PRO A 131 -0.75 18.69 -2.54
C PRO A 131 0.19 17.86 -1.66
N ILE A 132 0.13 18.01 -0.33
CA ILE A 132 0.94 17.24 0.62
C ILE A 132 0.58 15.75 0.57
N THR A 133 -0.71 15.43 0.41
CA THR A 133 -1.17 14.05 0.23
C THR A 133 -0.59 13.45 -1.05
N ALA A 134 -0.64 14.18 -2.16
CA ALA A 134 -0.11 13.73 -3.45
C ALA A 134 1.42 13.59 -3.44
N GLU A 135 2.14 14.54 -2.83
CA GLU A 135 3.60 14.50 -2.66
C GLU A 135 4.02 13.28 -1.86
N LEU A 136 3.34 13.00 -0.74
CA LEU A 136 3.66 11.84 0.08
C LEU A 136 3.41 10.51 -0.63
N ILE A 137 2.34 10.41 -1.44
CA ILE A 137 2.08 9.23 -2.29
C ILE A 137 3.15 9.07 -3.37
N ALA A 138 3.70 10.18 -3.88
CA ALA A 138 4.79 10.16 -4.88
C ALA A 138 6.15 9.75 -4.29
N GLY A 139 6.22 9.48 -2.98
CA GLY A 139 7.46 9.15 -2.30
C GLY A 139 8.30 10.36 -1.93
N GLU A 140 7.67 11.53 -1.79
CA GLU A 140 8.34 12.81 -1.56
C GLU A 140 7.85 13.48 -0.25
N GLY A 141 8.48 14.60 0.09
CA GLY A 141 8.07 15.44 1.22
C GLY A 141 8.64 15.04 2.59
N LEU A 142 8.42 15.91 3.58
CA LEU A 142 9.01 15.80 4.93
C LEU A 142 8.50 14.61 5.74
N ALA A 143 7.38 14.01 5.34
CA ALA A 143 6.77 12.87 6.01
C ALA A 143 7.21 11.52 5.42
N TYR A 144 7.91 11.50 4.28
CA TYR A 144 8.18 10.25 3.56
C TYR A 144 9.02 9.26 4.35
N GLU A 145 10.07 9.72 5.05
CA GLU A 145 10.91 8.81 5.85
C GLU A 145 10.13 8.13 6.98
N ALA A 146 9.17 8.83 7.59
CA ALA A 146 8.30 8.26 8.62
C ALA A 146 7.31 7.25 8.02
N LEU A 147 6.78 7.52 6.83
CA LEU A 147 5.94 6.58 6.09
C LEU A 147 6.72 5.30 5.77
N LYS A 148 7.94 5.45 5.25
CA LYS A 148 8.83 4.33 4.93
C LYS A 148 9.18 3.50 6.17
N ALA A 149 9.48 4.14 7.30
CA ALA A 149 9.73 3.44 8.57
C ALA A 149 8.51 2.63 9.03
N SER A 150 7.31 3.17 8.83
CA SER A 150 6.03 2.54 9.24
C SER A 150 5.64 1.33 8.38
N ASP A 151 6.03 1.35 7.11
CA ASP A 151 5.80 0.26 6.16
C ASP A 151 6.69 -0.97 6.43
N HIS A 152 7.91 -0.76 6.92
CA HIS A 152 8.89 -1.82 7.17
C HIS A 152 8.84 -2.39 8.61
N ALA A 153 7.86 -1.99 9.42
CA ALA A 153 7.73 -2.33 10.86
C ALA A 153 6.95 -3.63 11.16
#